data_AF-A0AAV4GTW4-F1
#
_entry.id   AF-A0AAV4GTW4-F1
#
_cell.length_a   1.000
_cell.length_b   1.000
_cell.length_c   1.000
_cell.angle_alpha   90.00
_cell.angle_beta   90.00
_cell.angle_gamma   90.00
#
_symmetry.space_group_name_H-M   'P 1'
#
loop_
_entity.id
_entity.type
_entity.pdbx_description
1 polymer ?
#
loop_
_entity_poly.entity_id
_entity_poly.type
_entity_poly.pdbx_seq_one_letter_code
_entity_poly.pdbx_strand_id
1 'polypeptide(L)'
;MSRPLSLASFGHQSDIYAIGVMFWCLVSGEDPEQGADLLERLAATDVNLSQSQRTTLERLLEPNPEKRPCACQVVKMLSGH
;
A
#
# COMPACT_ATOMS: atom_id res chain seq x y z
N MET A 1 5.94 26.15 -12.49
CA MET A 1 7.02 26.10 -11.49
C MET A 1 6.89 24.78 -10.73
N SER A 2 7.64 23.76 -11.11
CA SER A 2 7.62 22.45 -10.45
C SER A 2 8.56 22.50 -9.25
N ARG A 3 8.04 22.32 -8.02
CA ARG A 3 8.89 22.18 -6.82
C ARG A 3 9.82 20.98 -7.02
N PRO A 4 11.11 21.09 -6.65
CA PRO A 4 11.96 19.92 -6.61
C PRO A 4 11.37 18.95 -5.58
N LEU A 5 11.00 17.75 -6.03
CA LEU A 5 10.63 16.63 -5.16
C LEU A 5 11.83 16.38 -4.23
N SER A 6 11.72 16.77 -2.96
CA SER A 6 12.81 16.54 -2.01
C SER A 6 12.97 15.02 -1.85
N LEU A 7 14.21 14.54 -1.80
CA LEU A 7 14.54 13.13 -1.54
C LEU A 7 13.78 12.56 -0.34
N ALA A 8 13.44 13.38 0.65
CA ALA A 8 12.63 12.98 1.80
C ALA A 8 11.20 12.56 1.40
N SER A 9 10.58 13.20 0.41
CA SER A 9 9.26 12.80 -0.11
C SER A 9 9.26 11.39 -0.69
N PHE A 10 10.37 10.98 -1.31
CA PHE A 10 10.50 9.66 -1.92
C PHE A 10 10.69 8.57 -0.86
N GLY A 11 11.42 8.88 0.23
CA GLY A 11 11.59 7.98 1.37
C GLY A 11 10.26 7.61 2.02
N HIS A 12 9.50 8.62 2.47
CA HIS A 12 8.22 8.37 3.14
C HIS A 12 7.24 7.55 2.28
N GLN A 13 7.14 7.85 0.99
CA GLN A 13 6.23 7.09 0.11
C GLN A 13 6.71 5.68 -0.20
N SER A 14 8.02 5.44 -0.13
CA SER A 14 8.58 4.09 -0.23
C SER A 14 8.25 3.27 1.02
N ASP A 15 8.30 3.88 2.21
CA ASP A 15 7.92 3.23 3.46
C ASP A 15 6.43 2.82 3.46
N ILE A 16 5.55 3.69 2.95
CA ILE A 16 4.12 3.39 2.80
C ILE A 16 3.89 2.20 1.88
N TYR A 17 4.63 2.11 0.77
CA TYR A 17 4.54 0.95 -0.12
C TYR A 17 5.05 -0.32 0.57
N ALA A 18 6.17 -0.25 1.29
CA ALA A 18 6.71 -1.39 2.04
C ALA A 18 5.71 -1.90 3.10
N ILE A 19 4.95 -1.01 3.74
CA ILE A 19 3.84 -1.37 4.63
C ILE A 19 2.73 -2.10 3.85
N GLY A 20 2.40 -1.65 2.64
CA GLY A 20 1.46 -2.35 1.75
C GLY A 20 1.92 -3.76 1.41
N VAL A 21 3.20 -3.94 1.06
CA VAL A 21 3.80 -5.25 0.80
C VAL A 21 3.70 -6.15 2.04
N MET A 22 4.10 -5.65 3.21
CA MET A 22 3.99 -6.43 4.46
C MET A 22 2.54 -6.80 4.77
N PHE A 23 1.60 -5.88 4.58
CA PHE A 23 0.19 -6.14 4.81
C PHE A 23 -0.32 -7.23 3.86
N TRP A 24 0.05 -7.18 2.57
CA TRP A 24 -0.25 -8.26 1.63
C TRP A 24 0.28 -9.62 2.11
N CYS A 25 1.55 -9.71 2.52
CA CYS A 25 2.13 -10.96 3.02
C CYS A 25 1.40 -11.48 4.26
N LEU A 26 1.01 -10.59 5.17
CA LEU A 26 0.29 -10.97 6.40
C LEU A 26 -1.09 -11.57 6.11
N VAL A 27 -1.79 -11.07 5.09
CA VAL A 27 -3.18 -11.49 4.80
C VAL A 27 -3.26 -12.65 3.82
N SER A 28 -2.31 -12.75 2.89
CA SER A 28 -2.23 -13.84 1.92
C SER A 28 -1.43 -15.03 2.43
N GLY A 29 -0.45 -14.79 3.32
CA GLY A 29 0.57 -15.78 3.67
C GLY A 29 1.58 -16.06 2.55
N GLU A 30 1.53 -15.29 1.46
CA GLU A 30 2.37 -15.49 0.28
C GLU A 30 3.60 -14.57 0.29
N ASP A 31 4.65 -15.02 -0.38
CA ASP A 31 5.84 -14.19 -0.61
C ASP A 31 5.54 -13.12 -1.69
N PRO A 32 5.98 -11.87 -1.49
CA PRO A 32 5.87 -10.83 -2.48
C PRO A 32 7.03 -11.01 -3.47
N GLU A 33 6.87 -11.95 -4.40
CA GLU A 33 7.86 -12.20 -5.46
C GLU A 33 8.34 -10.89 -6.11
N GLN A 34 9.66 -10.78 -6.32
CA GLN A 34 10.23 -9.58 -6.91
C GLN A 34 9.66 -9.31 -8.31
N GLY A 35 9.08 -8.14 -8.50
CA GLY A 35 8.51 -7.72 -9.78
C GLY A 35 7.07 -8.17 -10.03
N ALA A 36 6.43 -8.86 -9.08
CA ALA A 36 5.02 -9.21 -9.18
C ALA A 36 4.11 -7.99 -8.97
N ASP A 37 3.04 -7.91 -9.75
CA ASP A 37 1.96 -6.95 -9.52
C ASP A 37 1.08 -7.44 -8.36
N LEU A 38 1.30 -6.86 -7.18
CA LEU A 38 0.58 -7.22 -5.98
C LEU A 38 -0.90 -6.81 -6.02
N LEU A 39 -1.29 -5.82 -6.84
CA LEU A 39 -2.69 -5.43 -7.02
C LEU A 39 -3.45 -6.47 -7.85
N GLU A 40 -2.83 -6.97 -8.93
CA GLU A 40 -3.40 -8.07 -9.71
C GLU A 40 -3.53 -9.34 -8.87
N ARG A 41 -2.52 -9.65 -8.05
CA ARG A 41 -2.58 -10.78 -7.12
C ARG A 41 -3.66 -10.61 -6.07
N LEU A 42 -3.84 -9.41 -5.50
CA LEU A 42 -4.92 -9.12 -4.55
C LEU A 42 -6.32 -9.34 -5.14
N ALA A 43 -6.49 -9.14 -6.46
CA ALA A 43 -7.73 -9.44 -7.16
C ALA A 43 -7.93 -10.95 -7.39
N ALA A 44 -6.85 -11.70 -7.56
CA ALA A 44 -6.86 -13.14 -7.85
C ALA A 44 -6.89 -14.04 -6.59
N THR A 45 -6.32 -13.59 -5.47
CA THR A 45 -6.25 -14.39 -4.24
C THR A 45 -7.51 -14.20 -3.39
N ASP A 46 -8.05 -15.31 -2.92
CA ASP A 46 -9.19 -15.35 -2.00
C ASP A 46 -8.75 -15.02 -0.56
N VAL A 47 -8.43 -13.74 -0.32
CA VAL A 47 -8.12 -13.21 1.01
C VAL A 47 -9.37 -12.67 1.69
N ASN A 48 -9.61 -13.10 2.93
CA ASN A 48 -10.72 -12.62 3.74
C ASN A 48 -10.43 -11.23 4.32
N LEU A 49 -10.72 -10.19 3.52
CA LEU A 49 -10.55 -8.78 3.90
C LEU A 49 -11.91 -8.07 3.96
N SER A 50 -12.08 -7.21 4.96
CA SER A 50 -13.16 -6.23 4.91
C SER A 50 -12.94 -5.26 3.74
N GLN A 51 -14.00 -4.59 3.30
CA GLN A 51 -13.90 -3.59 2.23
C GLN A 51 -12.90 -2.47 2.60
N SER A 52 -12.85 -2.05 3.87
CA SER A 52 -11.92 -1.03 4.34
C SER A 52 -10.47 -1.50 4.28
N GLN A 53 -10.20 -2.75 4.68
CA GLN A 53 -8.87 -3.36 4.61
C GLN A 53 -8.40 -3.49 3.16
N ARG A 54 -9.26 -3.99 2.26
CA ARG A 54 -8.95 -4.12 0.83
C ARG A 54 -8.63 -2.76 0.20
N THR A 55 -9.49 -1.76 0.42
CA THR A 55 -9.28 -0.39 -0.09
C THR A 55 -7.99 0.23 0.48
N THR A 56 -7.68 -0.05 1.75
CA THR A 56 -6.45 0.44 2.38
C THR A 56 -5.22 -0.17 1.72
N LEU A 57 -5.22 -1.49 1.51
CA LEU A 57 -4.14 -2.23 0.86
C LEU A 57 -3.90 -1.75 -0.58
N GLU A 58 -4.97 -1.55 -1.35
CA GLU A 58 -4.88 -1.00 -2.72
C GLU A 58 -4.21 0.38 -2.73
N ARG A 59 -4.56 1.26 -1.79
CA ARG A 59 -3.98 2.61 -1.70
C ARG A 59 -2.52 2.62 -1.24
N LEU A 60 -2.11 1.65 -0.42
CA LEU A 60 -0.72 1.46 0.00
C LEU A 60 0.15 1.00 -1.17
N LEU A 61 -0.38 0.10 -2.00
CA LEU A 61 0.29 -0.51 -3.16
C LEU A 61 0.19 0.33 -4.45
N GLU A 62 -0.39 1.52 -4.39
CA GLU A 62 -0.55 2.40 -5.55
C GLU A 62 0.81 2.65 -6.26
N PRO A 63 0.92 2.37 -7.57
CA PRO A 63 2.16 2.51 -8.32
C PRO A 63 2.72 3.93 -8.31
N ASN A 64 1.86 4.96 -8.32
CA ASN A 64 2.29 6.35 -8.23
C ASN A 64 2.54 6.76 -6.76
N PRO A 65 3.79 7.05 -6.35
CA PRO A 65 4.11 7.41 -4.96
C PRO A 65 3.34 8.63 -4.44
N GLU A 66 2.99 9.58 -5.29
CA GLU A 66 2.31 10.82 -4.86
C GLU A 66 0.84 10.59 -4.48
N LYS A 67 0.24 9.50 -4.95
CA LYS A 67 -1.15 9.13 -4.66
C LYS A 67 -1.30 8.32 -3.37
N ARG A 68 -0.18 7.79 -2.85
CA ARG A 68 -0.16 7.02 -1.61
C ARG A 68 -0.50 7.90 -0.40
N PRO A 69 -1.32 7.41 0.55
CA PRO A 69 -1.68 8.15 1.75
C PRO A 69 -0.48 8.30 2.72
N CYS A 70 -0.51 9.31 3.60
CA CYS A 70 0.42 9.36 4.73
C CYS A 70 0.14 8.22 5.73
N ALA A 71 1.14 7.86 6.54
CA ALA A 71 0.97 6.88 7.62
C ALA A 71 -0.19 7.24 8.56
N CYS A 72 -0.36 8.53 8.86
CA CYS A 72 -1.49 9.05 9.61
C CYS A 72 -2.86 8.73 9.02
N GLN A 73 -2.99 8.80 7.70
CA GLN A 73 -4.21 8.48 6.98
C GLN A 73 -4.43 6.96 6.95
N VAL A 74 -3.37 6.17 6.76
CA VAL A 74 -3.45 4.70 6.80
C VAL A 74 -4.03 4.22 8.13
N VAL A 75 -3.53 4.74 9.26
CA VAL A 75 -4.05 4.37 10.58
C VAL A 75 -5.55 4.67 10.70
N LYS A 76 -6.00 5.84 10.26
CA LYS A 76 -7.44 6.21 10.28
C LYS A 76 -8.28 5.27 9.41
N MET A 77 -7.79 4.96 8.21
CA MET A 77 -8.47 4.04 7.30
C MET A 77 -8.63 2.63 7.90
N LEU A 78 -7.62 2.14 8.62
CA LEU A 78 -7.65 0.86 9.32
C LEU A 78 -8.55 0.87 10.56
N SER A 79 -8.64 2.00 11.27
CA SER A 79 -9.46 2.13 12.47
C SER A 79 -10.98 2.22 12.19
N GLY A 80 -11.39 2.42 10.93
CA GLY A 80 -12.82 2.52 10.58
C GLY A 80 -13.53 3.70 11.25
N HIS A 81 -12.80 4.79 11.52
CA HIS A 81 -13.30 6.03 12.13
C HIS A 81 -13.03 7.24 11.24
#